data_AF-A0A060C9F1-F1
#
_entry.id   AF-A0A060C9F1-F1
#
_cell.length_a   1.000
_cell.length_b   1.000
_cell.length_c   1.000
_cell.angle_alpha   90.00
_cell.angle_beta   90.00
_cell.angle_gamma   90.00
#
_symmetry.space_group_name_H-M   'P 1'
#
loop_
_entity.id
_entity.type
_entity.pdbx_description
1 polymer ?
#
loop_
_entity_poly.entity_id
_entity_poly.type
_entity_poly.pdbx_seq_one_letter_code
_entity_poly.pdbx_strand_id
1 'polypeptide(L)'
;ALGGRYYRVISGESTGWNPFSLPATKRNINFIKQLMKILCTRNGSTISPRDERRLSDAVNAVMNDESQYRVYGITRMLENLPEPATKEAQENGLSIRLSQWAQGGEFGWVFDNESDTFDISNCDNFGIDGTEFLDDASVCAPISFYLLYRITSLLDGRRLVIFMDEF
;
A
#
# COMPACT_ATOMS: atom_id res chain seq x y z
N ALA A 1 -10.42 -31.18 -1.33
CA ALA A 1 -10.37 -29.71 -1.27
C ALA A 1 -8.92 -29.31 -1.04
N LEU A 2 -8.34 -28.43 -1.87
CA LEU A 2 -6.90 -28.12 -1.87
C LEU A 2 -6.41 -27.25 -0.70
N GLY A 3 -7.27 -26.94 0.29
CA GLY A 3 -6.87 -26.33 1.57
C GLY A 3 -6.20 -24.96 1.49
N GLY A 4 -6.22 -24.31 0.33
CA GLY A 4 -5.54 -23.04 0.12
C GLY A 4 -6.27 -21.84 0.72
N ARG A 5 -5.53 -20.80 1.13
CA ARG A 5 -6.11 -19.51 1.53
C ARG A 5 -6.58 -18.75 0.29
N TYR A 6 -7.70 -18.03 0.41
CA TYR A 6 -8.26 -17.25 -0.68
C TYR A 6 -8.50 -15.82 -0.22
N TYR A 7 -7.97 -14.85 -0.97
CA TYR A 7 -8.14 -13.42 -0.71
C TYR A 7 -9.01 -12.83 -1.80
N ARG A 8 -10.18 -12.30 -1.42
CA ARG A 8 -11.06 -11.63 -2.36
C ARG A 8 -10.96 -10.12 -2.17
N VAL A 9 -10.74 -9.39 -3.26
CA VAL A 9 -10.71 -7.93 -3.26
C VAL A 9 -12.05 -7.44 -3.78
N ILE A 10 -12.82 -6.76 -2.93
CA ILE A 10 -14.13 -6.21 -3.27
C ILE A 10 -14.05 -4.70 -3.12
N SER A 11 -14.48 -3.98 -4.15
CA SER A 11 -14.38 -2.52 -4.20
C SER A 11 -15.15 -1.88 -3.06
N GLY A 12 -14.47 -1.07 -2.25
CA GLY A 12 -15.05 -0.39 -1.09
C GLY A 12 -15.11 -1.22 0.19
N GLU A 13 -14.83 -2.53 0.13
CA GLU A 13 -14.69 -3.36 1.33
C GLU A 13 -13.23 -3.38 1.80
N SER A 14 -13.02 -3.28 3.11
CA SER A 14 -11.66 -3.32 3.67
C SER A 14 -10.94 -4.60 3.27
N THR A 15 -9.78 -4.46 2.63
CA THR A 15 -8.89 -5.60 2.33
C THR A 15 -8.23 -6.17 3.59
N GLY A 16 -8.18 -5.37 4.67
CA GLY A 16 -7.39 -5.64 5.85
C GLY A 16 -5.88 -5.55 5.60
N TRP A 17 -5.41 -4.95 4.50
CA TRP A 17 -3.98 -4.82 4.22
C TRP A 17 -3.41 -3.54 4.82
N ASN A 18 -2.26 -3.64 5.48
CA ASN A 18 -1.55 -2.48 6.04
C ASN A 18 -0.04 -2.61 5.79
N PRO A 19 0.49 -1.96 4.74
CA PRO A 19 1.93 -1.97 4.45
C PRO A 19 2.82 -1.50 5.61
N PHE A 20 2.34 -0.58 6.45
CA PHE A 20 3.09 -0.07 7.61
C PHE A 20 3.17 -1.06 8.77
N SER A 21 2.39 -2.15 8.74
CA SER A 21 2.53 -3.24 9.72
C SER A 21 3.80 -4.07 9.52
N LEU A 22 4.45 -3.98 8.34
CA LEU A 22 5.67 -4.72 8.05
C LEU A 22 6.81 -4.41 9.04
N PRO A 23 7.73 -5.37 9.28
CA PRO A 23 8.93 -5.11 10.08
C PRO A 23 9.73 -3.92 9.52
N ALA A 24 10.31 -3.07 10.39
CA ALA A 24 11.04 -1.86 9.98
C ALA A 24 12.45 -2.16 9.41
N THR A 25 12.52 -3.00 8.38
CA THR A 25 13.74 -3.26 7.63
C THR A 25 13.94 -2.23 6.53
N LYS A 26 15.19 -2.00 6.11
CA LYS A 26 15.50 -1.09 4.99
C LYS A 26 14.72 -1.46 3.71
N ARG A 27 14.55 -2.76 3.44
CA ARG A 27 13.80 -3.27 2.29
C ARG A 27 12.31 -2.88 2.37
N ASN A 28 11.67 -3.14 3.51
CA ASN A 28 10.25 -2.82 3.72
C ASN A 28 9.99 -1.31 3.69
N ILE A 29 10.86 -0.51 4.31
CA ILE A 29 10.73 0.95 4.31
C ILE A 29 10.83 1.50 2.88
N ASN A 30 11.79 1.02 2.08
CA ASN A 30 11.92 1.43 0.68
C ASN A 30 10.71 1.03 -0.16
N PHE A 31 10.17 -0.17 0.07
CA PHE A 31 8.93 -0.61 -0.56
C PHE A 31 7.75 0.32 -0.23
N ILE A 32 7.54 0.66 1.05
CA ILE A 32 6.46 1.54 1.47
C ILE A 32 6.60 2.93 0.82
N LYS A 33 7.82 3.48 0.75
CA LYS A 33 8.06 4.75 0.04
C LYS A 33 7.69 4.68 -1.44
N GLN A 34 8.04 3.59 -2.12
CA GLN A 34 7.68 3.37 -3.52
C GLN A 34 6.17 3.21 -3.69
N LEU A 35 5.50 2.46 -2.79
CA LEU A 35 4.05 2.33 -2.80
C LEU A 35 3.38 3.68 -2.63
N MET A 36 3.73 4.47 -1.61
CA MET A 36 3.17 5.81 -1.40
C MET A 36 3.41 6.75 -2.60
N LYS A 37 4.58 6.62 -3.26
CA LYS A 37 4.84 7.34 -4.50
C LYS A 37 3.85 6.95 -5.59
N ILE A 38 3.62 5.66 -5.83
CA ILE A 38 2.61 5.16 -6.80
C ILE A 38 1.22 5.75 -6.49
N LEU A 39 0.81 5.75 -5.21
CA LEU A 39 -0.49 6.29 -4.78
C LEU A 39 -0.65 7.78 -5.15
N CYS A 40 0.38 8.59 -4.89
CA CYS A 40 0.34 10.05 -5.13
C CYS A 40 0.68 10.47 -6.57
N THR A 41 1.12 9.55 -7.43
CA THR A 41 1.40 9.78 -8.86
C THR A 41 0.34 9.18 -9.79
N ARG A 42 -0.85 8.85 -9.26
CA ARG A 42 -1.96 8.36 -10.06
C ARG A 42 -2.36 9.36 -11.16
N ASN A 43 -2.96 8.85 -12.25
CA ASN A 43 -3.46 9.64 -13.38
C ASN A 43 -2.37 10.46 -14.08
N GLY A 44 -1.13 9.93 -14.11
CA GLY A 44 0.01 10.58 -14.76
C GLY A 44 0.59 11.76 -13.97
N SER A 45 0.17 11.96 -12.72
CA SER A 45 0.70 13.03 -11.87
C SER A 45 2.17 12.79 -11.54
N THR A 46 2.95 13.86 -11.41
CA THR A 46 4.37 13.78 -11.03
C THR A 46 4.59 14.16 -9.57
N ILE A 47 5.78 13.85 -9.06
CA ILE A 47 6.24 14.23 -7.73
C ILE A 47 7.62 14.90 -7.86
N SER A 48 7.82 16.01 -7.16
CA SER A 48 9.10 16.72 -7.17
C SER A 48 10.13 16.04 -6.24
N PRO A 49 11.45 16.21 -6.44
CA PRO A 49 12.44 15.68 -5.50
C PRO A 49 12.26 16.18 -4.05
N ARG A 50 11.72 17.39 -3.87
CA ARG A 50 11.42 17.94 -2.55
C ARG A 50 10.26 17.19 -1.89
N ASP A 51 9.23 16.89 -2.66
CA ASP A 51 8.07 16.12 -2.18
C ASP A 51 8.43 14.66 -1.94
N GLU A 52 9.29 14.06 -2.76
CA GLU A 52 9.84 12.73 -2.51
C GLU A 52 10.57 12.66 -1.16
N ARG A 53 11.35 13.70 -0.83
CA ARG A 53 12.02 13.80 0.47
C ARG A 53 11.02 13.89 1.62
N ARG A 54 10.01 14.76 1.50
CA ARG A 54 8.94 14.91 2.51
C ARG A 54 8.16 13.63 2.71
N LEU A 55 7.78 12.95 1.63
CA LEU A 55 7.13 11.64 1.66
C LEU A 55 8.02 10.59 2.34
N SER A 56 9.32 10.55 2.00
CA SER A 56 10.27 9.66 2.66
C SER A 56 10.39 9.91 4.16
N ASP A 57 10.44 11.17 4.56
CA ASP A 57 10.58 11.58 5.96
C ASP A 57 9.31 11.21 6.75
N ALA A 58 8.12 11.44 6.19
CA ALA A 58 6.84 11.04 6.80
C ALA A 58 6.70 9.51 6.92
N VAL A 59 7.11 8.74 5.91
CA VAL A 59 7.15 7.27 6.01
C VAL A 59 8.11 6.81 7.10
N ASN A 60 9.31 7.42 7.18
CA ASN A 60 10.28 7.09 8.21
C ASN A 60 9.73 7.40 9.61
N ALA A 61 9.00 8.50 9.79
CA ALA A 61 8.41 8.88 11.07
C ALA A 61 7.48 7.76 11.59
N VAL A 62 6.54 7.29 10.77
CA VAL A 62 5.65 6.18 11.14
C VAL A 62 6.42 4.87 11.35
N MET A 63 7.42 4.59 10.51
CA MET A 63 8.17 3.33 10.61
C MET A 63 9.13 3.27 11.81
N ASN A 64 9.44 4.41 12.44
CA ASN A 64 10.22 4.49 13.68
C ASN A 64 9.38 4.21 14.93
N ASP A 65 8.05 4.29 14.84
CA ASP A 65 7.17 3.91 15.94
C ASP A 65 7.06 2.39 16.09
N GLU A 66 6.66 1.96 17.29
CA GLU A 66 6.36 0.56 17.55
C GLU A 66 5.19 0.07 16.69
N SER A 67 5.20 -1.23 16.34
CA SER A 67 4.23 -1.79 15.39
C SER A 67 2.77 -1.56 15.74
N GLN A 68 2.45 -1.56 17.03
CA GLN A 68 1.10 -1.33 17.56
C GLN A 68 0.57 0.10 17.33
N TYR A 69 1.44 1.08 17.09
CA TYR A 69 1.03 2.47 16.82
C TYR A 69 0.91 2.79 15.33
N ARG A 70 1.26 1.84 14.46
CA ARG A 70 1.25 1.99 12.99
C ARG A 70 -0.06 1.51 12.34
N VAL A 71 -1.13 1.41 13.13
CA VAL A 71 -2.50 1.17 12.66
C VAL A 71 -2.92 2.34 11.78
N TYR A 72 -3.62 2.07 10.67
CA TYR A 72 -4.00 3.11 9.70
C TYR A 72 -2.77 3.94 9.28
N GLY A 73 -1.75 3.24 8.77
CA GLY A 73 -0.42 3.81 8.56
C GLY A 73 -0.36 4.96 7.57
N ILE A 74 -1.25 5.05 6.58
CA ILE A 74 -1.35 6.20 5.68
C ILE A 74 -1.93 7.39 6.45
N THR A 75 -2.97 7.19 7.26
CA THR A 75 -3.50 8.24 8.16
C THR A 75 -2.41 8.77 9.09
N ARG A 76 -1.62 7.89 9.72
CA ARG A 76 -0.47 8.28 10.56
C ARG A 76 0.64 8.99 9.79
N MET A 77 0.87 8.59 8.55
CA MET A 77 1.86 9.23 7.68
C MET A 77 1.43 10.67 7.36
N LEU A 78 0.14 10.90 7.11
CA LEU A 78 -0.40 12.24 6.85
C LEU A 78 -0.25 13.18 8.05
N GLU A 79 -0.39 12.68 9.28
CA GLU A 79 -0.10 13.45 10.51
C GLU A 79 1.36 13.95 10.56
N ASN A 80 2.27 13.27 9.86
CA ASN A 80 3.70 13.56 9.78
C ASN A 80 4.13 14.17 8.43
N LEU A 81 3.19 14.60 7.58
CA LEU A 81 3.48 15.11 6.24
C LEU A 81 3.25 16.64 6.15
N PRO A 82 4.25 17.48 6.51
CA PRO A 82 4.07 18.93 6.53
C PRO A 82 3.97 19.49 5.10
N GLU A 83 2.92 20.25 4.77
CA GLU A 83 2.73 20.93 3.48
C GLU A 83 3.24 22.37 3.48
N PRO A 84 3.86 22.85 2.38
CA PRO A 84 4.19 24.26 2.25
C PRO A 84 2.91 25.08 2.05
N ALA A 85 2.92 26.33 2.53
CA ALA A 85 1.81 27.26 2.35
C ALA A 85 1.79 27.88 0.94
N THR A 86 1.84 27.04 -0.09
CA THR A 86 1.74 27.44 -1.50
C THR A 86 0.37 27.08 -2.05
N LYS A 87 -0.11 27.85 -3.03
CA LYS A 87 -1.36 27.54 -3.73
C LYS A 87 -1.34 26.13 -4.34
N GLU A 88 -0.22 25.74 -4.95
CA GLU A 88 -0.05 24.40 -5.52
C GLU A 88 -0.23 23.29 -4.49
N ALA A 89 0.34 23.42 -3.29
CA ALA A 89 0.18 22.43 -2.24
C ALA A 89 -1.26 22.40 -1.67
N GLN A 90 -1.94 23.55 -1.62
CA GLN A 90 -3.33 23.65 -1.19
C GLN A 90 -4.34 23.09 -2.19
N GLU A 91 -3.99 23.01 -3.47
CA GLU A 91 -4.88 22.49 -4.52
C GLU A 91 -4.51 21.06 -4.95
N ASN A 92 -3.22 20.69 -4.88
CA ASN A 92 -2.70 19.45 -5.45
C ASN A 92 -1.51 18.85 -4.69
N GLY A 93 -1.37 19.19 -3.41
CA GLY A 93 -0.31 18.68 -2.54
C GLY A 93 -0.39 17.18 -2.29
N LEU A 94 0.68 16.61 -1.74
CA LEU A 94 0.76 15.19 -1.40
C LEU A 94 -0.36 14.76 -0.44
N SER A 95 -0.68 15.60 0.54
CA SER A 95 -1.74 15.39 1.52
C SER A 95 -3.11 15.19 0.86
N ILE A 96 -3.45 15.98 -0.16
CA ILE A 96 -4.71 15.89 -0.90
C ILE A 96 -4.76 14.61 -1.74
N ARG A 97 -3.62 14.22 -2.33
CA ARG A 97 -3.54 13.00 -3.14
C ARG A 97 -3.58 11.74 -2.27
N LEU A 98 -2.86 11.74 -1.15
CA LEU A 98 -2.77 10.61 -0.23
C LEU A 98 -3.96 10.50 0.71
N SER A 99 -4.70 11.58 1.00
CA SER A 99 -5.92 11.51 1.81
C SER A 99 -7.03 10.67 1.17
N GLN A 100 -7.03 10.54 -0.16
CA GLN A 100 -7.91 9.62 -0.87
C GLN A 100 -7.65 8.16 -0.50
N TRP A 101 -6.45 7.82 -0.03
CA TRP A 101 -6.04 6.49 0.41
C TRP A 101 -6.04 6.32 1.93
N ALA A 102 -6.32 7.38 2.67
CA ALA A 102 -6.43 7.35 4.12
C ALA A 102 -7.85 7.01 4.56
N GLN A 103 -8.06 6.84 5.87
CA GLN A 103 -9.39 6.62 6.45
C GLN A 103 -10.42 7.65 5.95
N GLY A 104 -11.58 7.14 5.51
CA GLY A 104 -12.66 7.96 4.96
C GLY A 104 -12.44 8.46 3.53
N GLY A 105 -11.26 8.22 2.95
CA GLY A 105 -10.98 8.45 1.54
C GLY A 105 -11.57 7.37 0.64
N GLU A 106 -11.74 7.70 -0.64
CA GLU A 106 -12.31 6.82 -1.68
C GLU A 106 -11.62 5.44 -1.78
N PHE A 107 -10.31 5.39 -1.55
CA PHE A 107 -9.46 4.19 -1.59
C PHE A 107 -8.92 3.80 -0.22
N GLY A 108 -9.46 4.36 0.87
CA GLY A 108 -9.03 4.06 2.24
C GLY A 108 -9.15 2.59 2.62
N TRP A 109 -10.07 1.87 1.97
CA TRP A 109 -10.30 0.44 2.15
C TRP A 109 -9.10 -0.44 1.72
N VAL A 110 -8.19 0.06 0.86
CA VAL A 110 -7.15 -0.75 0.23
C VAL A 110 -5.94 -1.01 1.13
N PHE A 111 -5.34 0.02 1.73
CA PHE A 111 -4.06 -0.10 2.45
C PHE A 111 -4.03 0.54 3.84
N ASP A 112 -5.07 1.30 4.19
CA ASP A 112 -5.11 2.05 5.44
C ASP A 112 -5.99 1.33 6.45
N ASN A 113 -5.57 0.12 6.81
CA ASN A 113 -6.29 -0.77 7.71
C ASN A 113 -5.61 -0.89 9.09
N GLU A 114 -6.36 -1.36 10.08
CA GLU A 114 -5.88 -1.47 11.46
C GLU A 114 -4.73 -2.48 11.59
N SER A 115 -4.89 -3.65 10.96
CA SER A 115 -3.87 -4.70 10.90
C SER A 115 -3.55 -5.04 9.45
N ASP A 116 -2.55 -5.90 9.24
CA ASP A 116 -2.25 -6.51 7.95
C ASP A 116 -2.64 -7.99 7.96
N THR A 117 -3.75 -8.32 7.29
CA THR A 117 -4.38 -9.65 7.28
C THR A 117 -3.84 -10.56 6.19
N PHE A 118 -3.06 -10.03 5.25
CA PHE A 118 -2.44 -10.82 4.20
C PHE A 118 -1.30 -11.65 4.79
N ASP A 119 -1.56 -12.93 5.06
CA ASP A 119 -0.58 -13.87 5.60
C ASP A 119 -0.60 -15.17 4.81
N ILE A 120 0.49 -15.45 4.12
CA ILE A 120 0.69 -16.67 3.34
C ILE A 120 1.95 -17.42 3.82
N SER A 121 2.47 -17.11 5.01
CA SER A 121 3.69 -17.71 5.55
C SER A 121 3.59 -19.23 5.76
N ASN A 122 2.39 -19.70 6.10
CA ASN A 122 2.08 -21.11 6.37
C ASN A 122 1.11 -21.70 5.33
N CYS A 123 1.22 -21.27 4.07
CA CYS A 123 0.29 -21.65 3.01
C CYS A 123 1.05 -22.04 1.73
N ASP A 124 0.91 -23.30 1.31
CA ASP A 124 1.56 -23.78 0.08
C ASP A 124 0.81 -23.37 -1.19
N ASN A 125 -0.52 -23.23 -1.10
CA ASN A 125 -1.39 -22.82 -2.19
C ASN A 125 -2.29 -21.69 -1.72
N PHE A 126 -2.31 -20.57 -2.43
CA PHE A 126 -3.26 -19.49 -2.16
C PHE A 126 -3.77 -18.89 -3.48
N GLY A 127 -4.96 -18.30 -3.43
CA GLY A 127 -5.57 -17.57 -4.55
C GLY A 127 -5.87 -16.14 -4.16
N ILE A 128 -5.78 -15.24 -5.14
CA ILE A 128 -6.24 -13.85 -5.03
C ILE A 128 -7.27 -13.67 -6.13
N ASP A 129 -8.49 -13.30 -5.75
CA ASP A 129 -9.54 -12.89 -6.68
C ASP A 129 -9.24 -11.46 -7.14
N GLY A 130 -8.82 -11.33 -8.40
CA GLY A 130 -8.43 -10.06 -8.99
C GLY A 130 -9.53 -9.37 -9.79
N THR A 131 -10.66 -10.03 -10.03
CA THR A 131 -11.62 -9.64 -11.07
C THR A 131 -12.11 -8.21 -10.93
N GLU A 132 -12.34 -7.70 -9.71
CA GLU A 132 -12.78 -6.31 -9.54
C GLU A 132 -11.65 -5.27 -9.68
N PHE A 133 -10.46 -5.57 -9.15
CA PHE A 133 -9.41 -4.56 -9.08
C PHE A 133 -8.57 -4.48 -10.36
N LEU A 134 -8.52 -5.57 -11.14
CA LEU A 134 -7.74 -5.61 -12.39
C LEU A 134 -8.30 -4.63 -13.43
N ASP A 135 -9.62 -4.46 -13.49
CA ASP A 135 -10.31 -3.52 -14.37
C ASP A 135 -10.33 -2.07 -13.84
N ASP A 136 -10.03 -1.85 -12.55
CA ASP A 136 -9.97 -0.51 -11.97
C ASP A 136 -8.55 0.06 -12.04
N ALA A 137 -8.32 0.93 -13.04
CA ALA A 137 -7.06 1.65 -13.23
C ALA A 137 -6.58 2.43 -12.00
N SER A 138 -7.48 2.74 -11.05
CA SER A 138 -7.16 3.50 -9.84
C SER A 138 -6.43 2.68 -8.79
N VAL A 139 -6.72 1.37 -8.72
CA VAL A 139 -6.20 0.47 -7.68
C VAL A 139 -5.38 -0.69 -8.25
N CYS A 140 -5.51 -1.01 -9.54
CA CYS A 140 -4.82 -2.11 -10.20
C CYS A 140 -3.30 -2.08 -9.98
N ALA A 141 -2.66 -0.97 -10.34
CA ALA A 141 -1.22 -0.80 -10.21
C ALA A 141 -0.73 -0.92 -8.75
N PRO A 142 -1.27 -0.19 -7.76
CA PRO A 142 -0.76 -0.27 -6.40
C PRO A 142 -1.08 -1.60 -5.70
N ILE A 143 -2.25 -2.21 -5.95
CA ILE A 143 -2.59 -3.54 -5.42
C ILE A 143 -1.61 -4.59 -5.98
N SER A 144 -1.40 -4.60 -7.29
CA SER A 144 -0.45 -5.52 -7.93
C SER A 144 0.97 -5.35 -7.38
N PHE A 145 1.42 -4.10 -7.19
CA PHE A 145 2.73 -3.79 -6.63
C PHE A 145 2.88 -4.32 -5.19
N TYR A 146 1.87 -4.13 -4.35
CA TYR A 146 1.87 -4.64 -2.98
C TYR A 146 1.87 -6.17 -2.95
N LEU A 147 0.97 -6.82 -3.70
CA LEU A 147 0.86 -8.28 -3.73
C LEU A 147 2.16 -8.93 -4.21
N LEU A 148 2.74 -8.42 -5.30
CA LEU A 148 4.02 -8.91 -5.80
C LEU A 148 5.14 -8.76 -4.75
N TYR A 149 5.18 -7.63 -4.04
CA TYR A 149 6.13 -7.45 -2.95
C TYR A 149 5.95 -8.47 -1.82
N ARG A 150 4.70 -8.71 -1.39
CA ARG A 150 4.37 -9.66 -0.32
C ARG A 150 4.74 -11.09 -0.69
N ILE A 151 4.40 -11.50 -1.91
CA ILE A 151 4.70 -12.83 -2.44
C ILE A 151 6.21 -13.02 -2.56
N THR A 152 6.93 -12.06 -3.16
CA THR A 152 8.38 -12.18 -3.39
C THR A 152 9.21 -12.04 -2.11
N SER A 153 8.67 -11.39 -1.07
CA SER A 153 9.33 -11.28 0.24
C SER A 153 9.33 -12.59 1.02
N LEU A 154 8.50 -13.56 0.62
CA LEU A 154 8.43 -14.90 1.23
C LEU A 154 9.23 -15.96 0.47
N LEU A 155 9.89 -15.57 -0.63
CA LEU A 155 10.76 -16.45 -1.38
C LEU A 155 12.07 -16.65 -0.62
N ASP A 156 12.13 -17.73 0.14
CA ASP A 156 13.30 -18.26 0.83
C ASP A 156 14.12 -19.24 -0.06
N GLY A 157 13.87 -19.22 -1.38
CA GLY A 157 14.44 -20.16 -2.35
C GLY A 157 13.42 -21.17 -2.92
N ARG A 158 12.18 -21.17 -2.41
CA ARG A 158 11.06 -21.94 -2.99
C ARG A 158 10.68 -21.46 -4.39
N ARG A 159 10.23 -22.40 -5.24
CA ARG A 159 9.69 -22.11 -6.58
C ARG A 159 8.33 -21.45 -6.46
N LEU A 160 8.14 -20.35 -7.19
CA LEU A 160 6.88 -19.62 -7.26
C LEU A 160 6.26 -19.80 -8.64
N VAL A 161 4.97 -20.14 -8.67
CA VAL A 161 4.15 -20.08 -9.87
C VAL A 161 3.05 -19.07 -9.60
N ILE A 162 3.02 -17.99 -10.39
CA ILE A 162 1.91 -17.04 -10.41
C ILE A 162 1.12 -17.33 -11.68
N PHE A 163 -0.16 -17.67 -11.51
CA PHE A 163 -1.11 -17.77 -12.61
C PHE A 163 -2.05 -16.56 -12.50
N MET A 164 -2.11 -15.75 -13.55
CA MET A 164 -3.03 -14.63 -13.69
C MET A 164 -3.93 -14.96 -14.87
N ASP A 165 -5.20 -15.18 -14.60
CA ASP A 165 -6.26 -15.23 -15.61
C ASP A 165 -6.81 -13.80 -15.69
N GLU A 166 -7.01 -13.26 -16.89
CA GLU A 166 -7.39 -11.85 -17.22
C GLU A 166 -6.19 -10.90 -17.47
N PHE A 167 -6.05 -10.47 -18.73
CA PHE A 167 -5.11 -9.45 -19.27
C PHE A 167 -5.76 -8.72 -20.44
#